data_AF-A0A3P7SKQ1-F1
#
_entry.id   AF-A0A3P7SKQ1-F1
#
_cell.length_a   1.000
_cell.length_b   1.000
_cell.length_c   1.000
_cell.angle_alpha   90.00
_cell.angle_beta   90.00
_cell.angle_gamma   90.00
#
_symmetry.space_group_name_H-M   'P 1'
#
loop_
_entity.id
_entity.type
_entity.pdbx_description
1 polymer ?
#
loop_
_entity_poly.entity_id
_entity_poly.type
_entity_poly.pdbx_seq_one_letter_code
_entity_poly.pdbx_strand_id
1 'polypeptide(L)'
;MSNITRNLFFTATTLTSIGYGTNTPDSVAGRIFIIFYILIGIPLYLITLADLAKFCTEFLVRSYTELLKQKFNFFLKYRRWRTDHRRRQSIIEILDIIIAGGEDEIAEFLWTHLENAQFVELPFMLVYVLLLIYAIIASLIISKIEGWNIYDGFYFLMMSILTVGFGDLVPRNQKFALFTLILIIAGLILATTCIDVAGAYYINRLHFFGRRVDREDPLSWLKAVQQKRIDVMKREAMRKLFETVTALQHLRLGSQPDPPQDLIAYNSTAQSVMLHWKRPLHLNEAVKYWFTITYKTRTPQILDNPITMIDFINSDRYEVRNLKSFTLYEFTVVTTTRFGSSKPVRCQEYTEPCTVPQLLRLTAFSSETATFSWRAPRKNNGPESYVIQFSQEPAPPFHFWQRYKCGSSKTYTITGLMPNTRYIVCVSAEHNFGLAAMSKSLRFQTKEWYLDDTNEFAHESYRRIIPALDAETWILLPRQLSR
;
A
#
# COMPACT_ATOMS: atom_id res chain seq x y z
N MET A 1 1.26 -44.03 -53.04
CA MET A 1 1.48 -43.19 -51.83
C MET A 1 0.56 -41.96 -51.75
N SER A 2 0.05 -41.41 -52.86
CA SER A 2 -0.75 -40.18 -52.90
C SER A 2 -1.94 -40.12 -51.93
N ASN A 3 -2.70 -41.21 -51.80
CA ASN A 3 -3.85 -41.26 -50.91
C ASN A 3 -3.44 -41.24 -49.43
N ILE A 4 -2.34 -41.90 -49.07
CA ILE A 4 -1.89 -41.97 -47.67
C ILE A 4 -1.39 -40.60 -47.22
N THR A 5 -0.57 -39.91 -48.01
CA THR A 5 -0.06 -38.58 -47.66
C THR A 5 -1.19 -37.56 -47.58
N ARG A 6 -2.18 -37.63 -48.48
CA ARG A 6 -3.38 -36.79 -48.43
C ARG A 6 -4.22 -37.06 -47.18
N ASN A 7 -4.40 -38.33 -46.82
CA ASN A 7 -5.14 -38.71 -45.63
C ASN A 7 -4.40 -38.29 -44.35
N LEU A 8 -3.07 -38.44 -44.30
CA LEU A 8 -2.25 -37.98 -43.19
C LEU A 8 -2.35 -36.45 -43.01
N PHE A 9 -2.26 -35.71 -44.12
CA PHE A 9 -2.41 -34.25 -44.12
C PHE A 9 -3.79 -33.83 -43.62
N PHE A 10 -4.85 -34.52 -44.05
CA PHE A 10 -6.20 -34.33 -43.53
C PHE A 10 -6.30 -34.65 -42.03
N THR A 11 -5.78 -35.78 -41.56
CA THR A 11 -5.84 -36.16 -40.14
C THR A 11 -5.04 -35.23 -39.24
N ALA A 12 -3.91 -34.73 -39.72
CA ALA A 12 -3.07 -33.82 -38.95
C ALA A 12 -3.67 -32.41 -38.91
N THR A 13 -4.15 -31.88 -40.03
CA THR A 13 -4.77 -30.55 -40.08
C THR A 13 -6.09 -30.47 -39.30
N THR A 14 -6.82 -31.59 -39.19
CA THR A 14 -8.03 -31.68 -38.34
C THR A 14 -7.68 -31.76 -36.85
N LEU A 15 -6.64 -32.53 -36.47
CA LEU A 15 -6.15 -32.57 -35.08
C LEU A 15 -5.57 -31.23 -34.61
N THR A 16 -4.84 -30.53 -35.48
CA THR A 16 -4.24 -29.22 -35.18
C THR A 16 -5.27 -28.08 -35.21
N SER A 17 -6.56 -28.40 -35.39
CA SER A 17 -7.66 -27.44 -35.53
C SER A 17 -7.46 -26.37 -36.61
N ILE A 18 -6.65 -26.65 -37.65
CA ILE A 18 -6.48 -25.74 -38.79
C ILE A 18 -7.62 -25.93 -39.79
N GLY A 19 -7.83 -27.19 -40.22
CA GLY A 19 -8.98 -27.60 -41.03
C GLY A 19 -9.26 -26.80 -42.31
N TYR A 20 -8.41 -26.90 -43.33
CA TYR A 20 -8.60 -26.18 -44.62
C TYR A 20 -9.86 -26.55 -45.43
N GLY A 21 -10.62 -27.57 -45.05
CA GLY A 21 -11.87 -27.94 -45.73
C GLY A 21 -11.74 -28.61 -47.11
N THR A 22 -10.53 -28.84 -47.63
CA THR A 22 -10.33 -29.41 -48.98
C THR A 22 -10.60 -30.91 -49.09
N ASN A 23 -10.39 -31.66 -48.01
CA ASN A 23 -10.77 -33.07 -47.90
C ASN A 23 -11.77 -33.18 -46.75
N THR A 24 -12.97 -33.73 -46.99
CA THR A 24 -13.98 -33.96 -45.95
C THR A 24 -14.63 -35.34 -46.17
N PRO A 25 -15.13 -36.00 -45.11
CA PRO A 25 -15.83 -37.28 -45.26
C PRO A 25 -17.19 -37.09 -45.93
N ASP A 26 -17.39 -37.74 -47.07
CA ASP A 26 -18.69 -37.72 -47.76
C ASP A 26 -19.72 -38.64 -47.08
N SER A 27 -19.27 -39.72 -46.42
CA SER A 27 -20.14 -40.70 -45.78
C SER A 27 -20.57 -40.29 -44.36
N VAL A 28 -21.81 -40.65 -43.99
CA VAL A 28 -22.36 -40.40 -42.64
C VAL A 28 -21.52 -41.10 -41.57
N ALA A 29 -21.14 -42.36 -41.81
CA ALA A 29 -20.26 -43.12 -40.91
C ALA A 29 -18.89 -42.44 -40.72
N GLY A 30 -18.31 -41.91 -41.81
CA GLY A 30 -17.05 -41.16 -41.75
C GLY A 30 -17.18 -39.87 -40.94
N ARG A 31 -18.28 -39.13 -41.09
CA ARG A 31 -18.57 -37.93 -40.29
C ARG A 31 -18.70 -38.25 -38.80
N ILE A 32 -19.44 -39.31 -38.44
CA ILE A 32 -19.57 -39.77 -37.05
C ILE A 32 -18.22 -40.19 -36.47
N PHE A 33 -17.44 -40.97 -37.23
CA PHE A 33 -16.10 -41.38 -36.82
C PHE A 33 -15.18 -40.18 -36.54
N ILE A 34 -15.20 -39.17 -37.41
CA ILE A 34 -14.39 -37.96 -37.23
C ILE A 34 -14.79 -37.18 -35.97
N ILE A 35 -16.09 -37.15 -35.61
CA ILE A 35 -16.53 -36.51 -34.37
C ILE A 35 -15.86 -37.17 -33.16
N PHE A 36 -15.90 -38.50 -33.05
CA PHE A 36 -15.25 -39.22 -31.94
C PHE A 36 -13.72 -39.09 -31.98
N TYR A 37 -13.12 -39.14 -33.17
CA TYR A 37 -11.69 -38.97 -33.36
C TYR A 37 -11.21 -37.58 -32.92
N ILE A 38 -11.93 -36.51 -33.27
CA ILE A 38 -11.58 -35.13 -32.89
C ILE A 38 -11.83 -34.89 -31.40
N LEU A 39 -12.94 -35.41 -30.85
CA LEU A 39 -13.31 -35.25 -29.44
C LEU A 39 -12.21 -35.78 -28.50
N ILE A 40 -11.61 -36.92 -28.83
CA ILE A 40 -10.50 -37.51 -28.07
C ILE A 40 -9.17 -36.94 -28.54
N GLY A 41 -8.99 -36.77 -29.85
CA GLY A 41 -7.73 -36.40 -30.48
C GLY A 41 -7.27 -34.97 -30.18
N ILE A 42 -8.15 -33.96 -30.20
CA ILE A 42 -7.79 -32.56 -29.92
C ILE A 42 -7.24 -32.42 -28.49
N PRO A 43 -7.89 -32.90 -27.42
CA PRO A 43 -7.34 -32.82 -26.07
C PRO A 43 -5.96 -33.47 -25.94
N LEU A 44 -5.76 -34.68 -26.48
CA LEU A 44 -4.45 -35.33 -26.47
C LEU A 44 -3.42 -34.50 -27.24
N TYR A 45 -3.78 -33.99 -28.42
CA TYR A 45 -2.92 -33.13 -29.22
C TYR A 45 -2.51 -31.86 -28.45
N LEU A 46 -3.46 -31.14 -27.85
CA LEU A 46 -3.18 -29.92 -27.10
C LEU A 46 -2.25 -30.15 -25.90
N ILE A 47 -2.41 -31.28 -25.19
CA ILE A 47 -1.49 -31.66 -24.10
C ILE A 47 -0.08 -31.89 -24.66
N THR A 48 0.05 -32.70 -25.72
CA THR A 48 1.37 -32.97 -26.34
C THR A 48 2.02 -31.72 -26.90
N LEU A 49 1.22 -30.80 -27.47
CA LEU A 49 1.67 -29.55 -28.03
C LEU A 49 2.20 -28.63 -26.92
N ALA A 50 1.48 -28.52 -25.80
CA ALA A 50 1.90 -27.75 -24.64
C ALA A 50 3.20 -28.28 -24.02
N ASP A 51 3.34 -29.61 -23.91
CA ASP A 51 4.58 -30.19 -23.38
C ASP A 51 5.77 -30.01 -24.33
N LEU A 52 5.53 -30.08 -25.64
CA LEU A 52 6.56 -29.78 -26.64
C LEU A 52 6.94 -28.29 -26.64
N ALA A 53 5.97 -27.39 -26.43
CA ALA A 53 6.23 -25.97 -26.27
C ALA A 53 7.08 -25.70 -25.03
N LYS A 54 6.79 -26.31 -23.88
CA LYS A 54 7.64 -26.22 -22.67
C LYS A 54 9.07 -26.69 -22.92
N PHE A 55 9.24 -27.82 -23.60
CA PHE A 55 10.58 -28.30 -23.97
C PHE A 55 11.32 -27.29 -24.85
N CYS A 56 10.63 -26.69 -25.83
CA CYS A 56 11.19 -25.64 -26.66
C CYS A 56 11.51 -24.35 -25.88
N THR A 57 10.69 -23.94 -24.92
CA THR A 57 10.99 -22.76 -24.09
C THR A 57 12.21 -22.98 -23.21
N GLU A 58 12.34 -24.14 -22.56
CA GLU A 58 13.55 -24.52 -21.80
C GLU A 58 14.79 -24.51 -22.69
N PHE A 59 14.69 -25.05 -23.90
CA PHE A 59 15.79 -25.04 -24.87
C PHE A 59 16.17 -23.61 -25.31
N LEU A 60 15.18 -22.74 -25.56
CA LEU A 60 15.42 -21.34 -25.91
C LEU A 60 16.08 -20.58 -24.75
N VAL A 61 15.63 -20.80 -23.52
CA VAL A 61 16.22 -20.19 -22.31
C VAL A 61 17.67 -20.68 -22.13
N ARG A 62 17.91 -21.98 -22.27
CA ARG A 62 19.26 -22.56 -22.22
C ARG A 62 20.17 -21.98 -23.31
N SER A 63 19.68 -21.88 -24.53
CA SER A 63 20.44 -21.30 -25.65
C SER A 63 20.76 -19.83 -25.42
N TYR A 64 19.80 -19.07 -24.88
CA TYR A 64 19.99 -17.65 -24.57
C TYR A 64 21.00 -17.43 -23.44
N THR A 65 20.95 -18.25 -22.39
CA THR A 65 21.91 -18.19 -21.28
C THR A 65 23.32 -18.56 -21.73
N GLU A 66 23.49 -19.57 -22.60
CA GLU A 66 24.79 -19.89 -23.20
C GLU A 66 25.30 -18.78 -24.13
N LEU A 67 24.43 -18.13 -24.92
CA LEU A 67 24.81 -16.98 -25.75
C LEU A 67 25.27 -15.79 -24.90
N LEU A 68 24.59 -15.53 -23.77
CA LEU A 68 25.02 -14.50 -22.82
C LEU A 68 26.36 -14.86 -22.19
N LYS A 69 26.56 -16.12 -21.80
CA LYS A 69 27.83 -16.62 -21.25
C LYS A 69 28.98 -16.47 -22.25
N GLN A 70 28.74 -16.80 -23.52
CA GLN A 70 29.72 -16.61 -24.59
C GLN A 70 30.03 -15.13 -24.84
N LYS A 71 29.01 -14.27 -24.93
CA LYS A 71 29.17 -12.82 -25.11
C LYS A 71 29.97 -12.21 -23.97
N PHE A 72 29.72 -12.66 -22.74
CA PHE A 72 30.44 -12.22 -21.55
C PHE A 72 31.90 -12.68 -21.55
N ASN A 73 32.16 -13.98 -21.80
CA ASN A 73 33.51 -14.51 -21.94
C ASN A 73 34.31 -13.78 -23.02
N PHE A 74 33.65 -13.45 -24.14
CA PHE A 74 34.26 -12.66 -25.21
C PHE A 74 34.54 -11.22 -24.78
N PHE A 75 33.60 -10.56 -24.09
CA PHE A 75 33.77 -9.20 -23.58
C PHE A 75 34.91 -9.10 -22.55
N LEU A 76 35.02 -10.10 -21.66
CA LEU A 76 36.15 -10.20 -20.72
C LEU A 76 37.47 -10.42 -21.47
N LYS A 77 37.50 -11.29 -22.47
CA LYS A 77 38.70 -11.52 -23.31
C LYS A 77 39.11 -10.26 -24.06
N TYR A 78 38.15 -9.50 -24.60
CA TYR A 78 38.38 -8.22 -25.26
C TYR A 78 38.89 -7.15 -24.27
N ARG A 79 38.30 -7.06 -23.07
CA ARG A 79 38.75 -6.13 -22.02
C ARG A 79 40.17 -6.45 -21.57
N ARG A 80 40.49 -7.73 -21.32
CA ARG A 80 41.85 -8.19 -20.98
C ARG A 80 42.85 -7.78 -22.06
N TRP A 81 42.56 -8.06 -23.33
CA TRP A 81 43.42 -7.67 -24.45
C TRP A 81 43.66 -6.16 -24.54
N ARG A 82 42.63 -5.34 -24.26
CA ARG A 82 42.74 -3.87 -24.29
C ARG A 82 43.53 -3.29 -23.12
N THR A 83 43.45 -3.86 -21.92
CA THR A 83 44.26 -3.43 -20.77
C THR A 83 45.70 -3.94 -20.80
N ASP A 84 45.94 -5.13 -21.36
CA ASP A 84 47.27 -5.74 -21.40
C ASP A 84 48.25 -4.92 -22.25
N HIS A 85 47.75 -4.27 -23.32
CA HIS A 85 48.59 -3.39 -24.15
C HIS A 85 49.06 -2.11 -23.44
N ARG A 86 48.47 -1.75 -22.29
CA ARG A 86 48.90 -0.56 -21.50
C ARG A 86 49.69 -0.89 -20.24
N ARG A 87 49.73 -2.16 -19.81
CA ARG A 87 50.26 -2.53 -18.48
C ARG A 87 51.34 -3.61 -18.48
N ARG A 88 51.78 -4.05 -19.66
CA ARG A 88 52.79 -5.11 -19.85
C ARG A 88 54.19 -4.82 -19.30
N GLN A 89 54.42 -3.71 -18.59
CA GLN A 89 55.77 -3.30 -18.22
C GLN A 89 56.12 -3.31 -16.73
N SER A 90 55.27 -3.76 -15.79
CA SER A 90 55.82 -3.86 -14.42
C SER A 90 55.26 -4.88 -13.43
N ILE A 91 54.04 -5.43 -13.54
CA ILE A 91 53.57 -6.33 -12.47
C ILE A 91 52.79 -7.51 -13.06
N ILE A 92 53.55 -8.38 -13.71
CA ILE A 92 53.13 -9.71 -14.16
C ILE A 92 52.99 -10.67 -12.94
N GLU A 93 53.59 -10.36 -11.79
CA GLU A 93 53.63 -11.30 -10.66
C GLU A 93 52.45 -11.19 -9.67
N ILE A 94 51.82 -10.03 -9.49
CA ILE A 94 50.71 -9.90 -8.51
C ILE A 94 49.40 -10.47 -9.08
N LEU A 95 49.22 -10.45 -10.41
CA LEU A 95 47.93 -10.80 -11.00
C LEU A 95 47.71 -12.31 -11.08
N ASP A 96 48.75 -13.13 -11.28
CA ASP A 96 48.62 -14.60 -11.30
C ASP A 96 48.10 -15.16 -9.98
N ILE A 97 48.32 -14.47 -8.86
CA ILE A 97 47.76 -14.85 -7.56
C ILE A 97 46.25 -14.53 -7.48
N ILE A 98 45.79 -13.48 -8.16
CA ILE A 98 44.36 -13.15 -8.26
C ILE A 98 43.66 -14.04 -9.30
N ILE A 99 44.40 -14.66 -10.24
CA ILE A 99 43.80 -15.60 -11.22
C ILE A 99 43.09 -16.76 -10.54
N ALA A 100 43.49 -17.17 -9.33
CA ALA A 100 42.74 -18.16 -8.56
C ALA A 100 41.37 -17.66 -8.05
N GLY A 101 41.18 -16.35 -7.85
CA GLY A 101 39.89 -15.77 -7.41
C GLY A 101 38.95 -15.37 -8.55
N GLY A 102 39.42 -15.42 -9.80
CA GLY A 102 38.68 -14.89 -10.95
C GLY A 102 37.50 -15.76 -11.41
N GLU A 103 37.53 -17.07 -11.18
CA GLU A 103 36.37 -17.93 -11.49
C GLU A 103 35.24 -17.71 -10.50
N ASP A 104 35.56 -17.50 -9.22
CA ASP A 104 34.58 -17.25 -8.16
C ASP A 104 33.92 -15.88 -8.32
N GLU A 105 34.68 -14.81 -8.61
CA GLU A 105 34.07 -13.48 -8.88
C GLU A 105 33.16 -13.51 -10.11
N ILE A 106 33.53 -14.27 -11.15
CA ILE A 106 32.69 -14.44 -12.33
C ILE A 106 31.43 -15.23 -11.98
N ALA A 107 31.55 -16.31 -11.21
CA ALA A 107 30.44 -17.11 -10.75
C ALA A 107 29.50 -16.30 -9.87
N GLU A 108 30.01 -15.50 -8.93
CA GLU A 108 29.25 -14.65 -8.02
C GLU A 108 28.60 -13.46 -8.75
N PHE A 109 29.28 -12.83 -9.70
CA PHE A 109 28.68 -11.79 -10.55
C PHE A 109 27.61 -12.36 -11.50
N LEU A 110 27.85 -13.54 -12.08
CA LEU A 110 26.85 -14.23 -12.88
C LEU A 110 25.67 -14.64 -12.02
N TRP A 111 25.90 -15.22 -10.83
CA TRP A 111 24.85 -15.58 -9.88
C TRP A 111 24.06 -14.34 -9.47
N THR A 112 24.68 -13.23 -9.14
CA THR A 112 23.96 -11.99 -8.80
C THR A 112 23.17 -11.42 -9.98
N HIS A 113 23.66 -11.55 -11.23
CA HIS A 113 22.88 -11.16 -12.41
C HIS A 113 21.78 -12.17 -12.75
N LEU A 114 21.99 -13.47 -12.56
CA LEU A 114 21.02 -14.55 -12.77
C LEU A 114 20.01 -14.66 -11.64
N GLU A 115 20.33 -14.19 -10.44
CA GLU A 115 19.45 -14.16 -9.28
C GLU A 115 18.62 -12.88 -9.30
N ASN A 116 19.20 -11.73 -9.68
CA ASN A 116 18.37 -10.56 -9.99
C ASN A 116 17.59 -10.76 -11.30
N ALA A 117 18.11 -11.56 -12.24
CA ALA A 117 17.37 -12.13 -13.36
C ALA A 117 16.85 -13.53 -13.02
N GLN A 118 16.36 -13.76 -11.80
CA GLN A 118 15.72 -15.02 -11.37
C GLN A 118 14.58 -15.44 -12.30
N PHE A 119 14.16 -14.56 -13.20
CA PHE A 119 13.69 -14.97 -14.49
C PHE A 119 14.54 -14.28 -15.54
N VAL A 120 15.46 -15.01 -16.18
CA VAL A 120 15.90 -14.62 -17.53
C VAL A 120 14.71 -14.93 -18.42
N GLU A 121 13.61 -14.22 -18.18
CA GLU A 121 12.44 -14.17 -19.03
C GLU A 121 13.00 -13.66 -20.35
N LEU A 122 13.12 -14.58 -21.31
CA LEU A 122 13.43 -14.26 -22.69
C LEU A 122 12.62 -13.00 -23.04
N PRO A 123 13.26 -11.89 -23.43
CA PRO A 123 12.52 -10.72 -23.83
C PRO A 123 11.50 -11.16 -24.88
N PHE A 124 10.20 -10.99 -24.61
CA PHE A 124 9.14 -11.51 -25.49
C PHE A 124 9.33 -11.06 -26.95
N MET A 125 9.95 -9.88 -27.13
CA MET A 125 10.37 -9.35 -28.42
C MET A 125 11.33 -10.29 -29.16
N LEU A 126 12.30 -10.92 -28.50
CA LEU A 126 13.20 -11.89 -29.12
C LEU A 126 12.46 -13.12 -29.62
N VAL A 127 11.51 -13.65 -28.83
CA VAL A 127 10.70 -14.81 -29.23
C VAL A 127 9.80 -14.46 -30.41
N TYR A 128 9.17 -13.29 -30.40
CA TYR A 128 8.37 -12.79 -31.52
C TYR A 128 9.22 -12.57 -32.79
N VAL A 129 10.43 -12.03 -32.65
CA VAL A 129 11.37 -11.87 -33.77
C VAL A 129 11.80 -13.23 -34.32
N LEU A 130 12.03 -14.23 -33.46
CA LEU A 130 12.36 -15.59 -33.88
C LEU A 130 11.19 -16.24 -34.62
N LEU A 131 9.95 -16.06 -34.15
CA LEU A 131 8.73 -16.49 -34.85
C LEU A 131 8.62 -15.83 -36.23
N LEU A 132 8.89 -14.52 -36.34
CA LEU A 132 8.90 -13.81 -37.62
C LEU A 132 9.98 -14.31 -38.57
N ILE A 133 11.20 -14.52 -38.09
CA ILE A 133 12.31 -15.08 -38.89
C ILE A 133 11.94 -16.48 -39.40
N TYR A 134 11.40 -17.33 -38.53
CA TYR A 134 10.90 -18.64 -38.92
C TYR A 134 9.80 -18.55 -39.97
N ALA A 135 8.82 -17.67 -39.78
CA ALA A 135 7.72 -17.46 -40.71
C ALA A 135 8.22 -17.00 -42.10
N ILE A 136 9.21 -16.11 -42.15
CA ILE A 136 9.82 -15.67 -43.41
C ILE A 136 10.55 -16.83 -44.10
N ILE A 137 11.39 -17.58 -43.37
CA ILE A 137 12.16 -18.69 -43.94
C ILE A 137 11.24 -19.81 -44.44
N ALA A 138 10.29 -20.25 -43.62
CA ALA A 138 9.36 -21.31 -43.99
C ALA A 138 8.40 -20.87 -45.12
N SER A 139 8.01 -19.60 -45.16
CA SER A 139 7.24 -19.03 -46.28
C SER A 139 8.01 -19.13 -47.60
N LEU A 140 9.29 -18.73 -47.61
CA LEU A 140 10.14 -18.81 -48.80
C LEU A 140 10.30 -20.25 -49.28
N ILE A 141 10.44 -21.21 -48.35
CA ILE A 141 10.52 -22.63 -48.68
C ILE A 141 9.21 -23.14 -49.31
N ILE A 142 8.06 -22.83 -48.72
CA ILE A 142 6.74 -23.27 -49.22
C ILE A 142 6.42 -22.61 -50.57
N SER A 143 6.67 -21.29 -50.69
CA SER A 143 6.52 -20.54 -51.95
C SER A 143 7.33 -21.19 -53.07
N LYS A 144 8.58 -21.61 -52.79
CA LYS A 144 9.41 -22.32 -53.77
C LYS A 144 8.91 -23.73 -54.09
N ILE A 145 8.38 -24.46 -53.10
CA ILE A 145 7.88 -25.83 -53.29
C ILE A 145 6.59 -25.85 -54.11
N GLU A 146 5.64 -24.95 -53.82
CA GLU A 146 4.32 -24.90 -54.47
C GLU A 146 4.29 -24.00 -55.71
N GLY A 147 5.34 -23.20 -55.94
CA GLY A 147 5.40 -22.23 -57.03
C GLY A 147 4.46 -21.03 -56.82
N TRP A 148 4.17 -20.68 -55.56
CA TRP A 148 3.36 -19.52 -55.20
C TRP A 148 4.20 -18.26 -55.10
N ASN A 149 3.56 -17.09 -55.18
CA ASN A 149 4.24 -15.85 -54.84
C ASN A 149 4.68 -15.88 -53.36
N ILE A 150 5.73 -15.11 -53.05
CA ILE A 150 6.27 -15.04 -51.67
C ILE A 150 5.18 -14.56 -50.69
N TYR A 151 4.31 -13.64 -51.13
CA TYR A 151 3.18 -13.15 -50.34
C TYR A 151 2.16 -14.24 -50.03
N ASP A 152 1.80 -15.04 -51.04
CA ASP A 152 0.85 -16.15 -50.90
C ASP A 152 1.40 -17.24 -49.97
N GLY A 153 2.70 -17.55 -50.09
CA GLY A 153 3.40 -18.46 -49.18
C GLY A 153 3.43 -17.95 -47.75
N PHE A 154 3.64 -16.64 -47.56
CA PHE A 154 3.66 -16.01 -46.23
C PHE A 154 2.26 -16.01 -45.61
N TYR A 155 1.26 -15.61 -46.40
CA TYR A 155 -0.13 -15.64 -45.99
C TYR A 155 -0.56 -17.06 -45.58
N PHE A 156 -0.31 -18.05 -46.43
CA PHE A 156 -0.63 -19.44 -46.13
C PHE A 156 0.00 -19.90 -44.81
N LEU A 157 1.30 -19.66 -44.64
CA LEU A 157 2.01 -20.10 -43.44
C LEU A 157 1.50 -19.36 -42.19
N MET A 158 1.31 -18.05 -42.26
CA MET A 158 0.83 -17.25 -41.12
C MET A 158 -0.57 -17.71 -40.68
N MET A 159 -1.49 -17.92 -41.63
CA MET A 159 -2.85 -18.38 -41.35
C MET A 159 -2.89 -19.81 -40.81
N SER A 160 -1.90 -20.63 -41.17
CA SER A 160 -1.75 -21.99 -40.66
C SER A 160 -1.18 -22.00 -39.23
N ILE A 161 -0.14 -21.20 -38.96
CA ILE A 161 0.50 -21.08 -37.63
C ILE A 161 -0.46 -20.43 -36.63
N LEU A 162 -1.24 -19.44 -37.04
CA LEU A 162 -2.29 -18.84 -36.22
C LEU A 162 -3.51 -19.74 -36.03
N THR A 163 -3.51 -20.95 -36.60
CA THR A 163 -4.63 -21.90 -36.55
C THR A 163 -5.96 -21.35 -37.07
N VAL A 164 -5.92 -20.35 -37.97
CA VAL A 164 -7.13 -19.78 -38.58
C VAL A 164 -7.58 -20.62 -39.78
N GLY A 165 -6.65 -20.97 -40.66
CA GLY A 165 -6.86 -22.02 -41.67
C GLY A 165 -7.98 -21.78 -42.70
N PHE A 166 -8.12 -20.59 -43.29
CA PHE A 166 -9.18 -20.29 -44.28
C PHE A 166 -9.32 -21.31 -45.42
N GLY A 167 -8.21 -21.96 -45.83
CA GLY A 167 -8.23 -23.04 -46.82
C GLY A 167 -8.42 -22.58 -48.26
N ASP A 168 -8.30 -21.28 -48.52
CA ASP A 168 -8.22 -20.68 -49.84
C ASP A 168 -6.92 -21.05 -50.57
N LEU A 169 -5.81 -21.08 -49.84
CA LEU A 169 -4.52 -21.60 -50.29
C LEU A 169 -4.19 -22.88 -49.52
N VAL A 170 -3.94 -23.96 -50.25
CA VAL A 170 -3.61 -25.29 -49.69
C VAL A 170 -2.58 -25.96 -50.59
N PRO A 171 -1.52 -26.57 -50.04
CA PRO A 171 -0.47 -27.21 -50.83
C PRO A 171 -1.04 -28.28 -51.75
N ARG A 172 -0.71 -28.20 -53.03
CA ARG A 172 -1.16 -29.17 -54.05
C ARG A 172 -0.12 -30.25 -54.29
N ASN A 173 1.17 -29.97 -54.02
CA ASN A 173 2.25 -30.91 -54.29
C ASN A 173 2.31 -32.07 -53.28
N GLN A 174 1.68 -33.19 -53.66
CA GLN A 174 1.62 -34.41 -52.85
C GLN A 174 3.00 -34.98 -52.46
N LYS A 175 4.04 -34.76 -53.26
CA LYS A 175 5.41 -35.21 -52.97
C LYS A 175 5.99 -34.53 -51.73
N PHE A 176 5.65 -33.26 -51.51
CA PHE A 176 6.17 -32.46 -50.40
C PHE A 176 5.13 -32.23 -49.30
N ALA A 177 3.94 -32.81 -49.40
CA ALA A 177 2.84 -32.62 -48.44
C ALA A 177 3.22 -32.98 -46.99
N LEU A 178 4.04 -34.02 -46.79
CA LEU A 178 4.51 -34.39 -45.44
C LEU A 178 5.55 -33.39 -44.92
N PHE A 179 6.40 -32.86 -45.81
CA PHE A 179 7.37 -31.84 -45.46
C PHE A 179 6.70 -30.51 -45.11
N THR A 180 5.69 -30.09 -45.88
CA THR A 180 4.87 -28.91 -45.55
C THR A 180 4.13 -29.09 -44.25
N LEU A 181 3.62 -30.30 -43.97
CA LEU A 181 2.99 -30.62 -42.68
C LEU A 181 3.98 -30.48 -41.50
N ILE A 182 5.20 -31.00 -41.63
CA ILE A 182 6.23 -30.86 -40.59
C ILE A 182 6.57 -29.37 -40.36
N LEU A 183 6.67 -28.56 -41.42
CA LEU A 183 6.88 -27.12 -41.30
C LEU A 183 5.71 -26.42 -40.59
N ILE A 184 4.46 -26.82 -40.87
CA ILE A 184 3.30 -26.27 -40.17
C ILE A 184 3.34 -26.66 -38.69
N ILE A 185 3.60 -27.94 -38.37
CA ILE A 185 3.69 -28.42 -36.99
C ILE A 185 4.81 -27.70 -36.23
N ALA A 186 6.00 -27.57 -36.82
CA ALA A 186 7.11 -26.81 -36.23
C ALA A 186 6.74 -25.33 -36.00
N GLY A 187 5.97 -24.72 -36.92
CA GLY A 187 5.47 -23.36 -36.76
C GLY A 187 4.43 -23.23 -35.65
N LEU A 188 3.53 -24.19 -35.52
CA LEU A 188 2.54 -24.25 -34.42
C LEU A 188 3.24 -24.37 -33.07
N ILE A 189 4.24 -25.26 -32.95
CA ILE A 189 5.04 -25.39 -31.73
C ILE A 189 5.67 -24.04 -31.40
N LEU A 190 6.28 -23.36 -32.37
CA LEU A 190 6.90 -22.08 -32.13
C LEU A 190 5.90 -20.98 -31.74
N ALA A 191 4.71 -20.94 -32.34
CA ALA A 191 3.66 -20.02 -31.92
C ALA A 191 3.17 -20.31 -30.49
N THR A 192 3.01 -21.58 -30.14
CA THR A 192 2.65 -21.96 -28.77
C THR A 192 3.73 -21.59 -27.76
N THR A 193 5.02 -21.72 -28.10
CA THR A 193 6.11 -21.23 -27.24
C THR A 193 6.06 -19.72 -27.04
N CYS A 194 5.65 -18.96 -28.07
CA CYS A 194 5.47 -17.52 -27.97
C CYS A 194 4.34 -17.18 -27.01
N ILE A 195 3.23 -17.93 -27.06
CA ILE A 195 2.09 -17.77 -26.13
C ILE A 195 2.52 -18.14 -24.71
N ASP A 196 3.26 -19.23 -24.50
CA ASP A 196 3.72 -19.66 -23.18
C ASP A 196 4.67 -18.64 -22.53
N VAL A 197 5.64 -18.12 -23.28
CA VAL A 197 6.57 -17.09 -22.79
C VAL A 197 5.84 -15.78 -22.48
N ALA A 198 4.94 -15.35 -23.38
CA ALA A 198 4.14 -14.16 -23.14
C ALA A 198 3.21 -14.36 -21.93
N GLY A 199 2.60 -15.53 -21.78
CA GLY A 199 1.77 -15.91 -20.65
C GLY A 199 2.53 -15.80 -19.34
N ALA A 200 3.72 -16.41 -19.24
CA ALA A 200 4.57 -16.34 -18.05
C ALA A 200 4.85 -14.88 -17.63
N TYR A 201 5.19 -14.01 -18.58
CA TYR A 201 5.44 -12.59 -18.32
C TYR A 201 4.18 -11.82 -17.87
N TYR A 202 3.06 -12.02 -18.57
CA TYR A 202 1.84 -11.25 -18.30
C TYR A 202 1.10 -11.72 -17.06
N ILE A 203 1.18 -12.99 -16.65
CA ILE A 203 0.49 -13.52 -15.47
C ILE A 203 0.92 -12.77 -14.20
N ASN A 204 2.23 -12.57 -14.00
CA ASN A 204 2.76 -11.84 -12.85
C ASN A 204 2.26 -10.39 -12.81
N ARG A 205 2.25 -9.74 -13.98
CA ARG A 205 1.80 -8.35 -14.13
C ARG A 205 0.28 -8.22 -13.96
N LEU A 206 -0.49 -9.21 -14.42
CA LEU A 206 -1.93 -9.24 -14.29
C LEU A 206 -2.35 -9.43 -12.84
N HIS A 207 -1.69 -10.31 -12.09
CA HIS A 207 -1.95 -10.47 -10.66
C HIS A 207 -1.68 -9.17 -9.87
N PHE A 208 -0.61 -8.45 -10.21
CA PHE A 208 -0.33 -7.14 -9.61
C PHE A 208 -1.35 -6.07 -10.01
N PHE A 209 -1.78 -6.07 -11.28
CA PHE A 209 -2.81 -5.16 -11.77
C PHE A 209 -4.16 -5.42 -11.09
N GLY A 210 -4.58 -6.68 -10.98
CA GLY A 210 -5.80 -7.08 -10.26
C GLY A 210 -5.79 -6.64 -8.81
N ARG A 211 -4.68 -6.87 -8.07
CA ARG A 211 -4.55 -6.41 -6.67
C ARG A 211 -4.64 -4.90 -6.49
N ARG A 212 -4.21 -4.10 -7.46
CA ARG A 212 -4.39 -2.64 -7.42
C ARG A 212 -5.86 -2.24 -7.59
N VAL A 213 -6.60 -2.98 -8.42
CA VAL A 213 -8.02 -2.73 -8.65
C VAL A 213 -8.86 -3.11 -7.42
N ASP A 214 -8.55 -4.22 -6.76
CA ASP A 214 -9.34 -4.67 -5.59
C ASP A 214 -9.13 -3.81 -4.33
N ARG A 215 -7.91 -3.30 -4.11
CA ARG A 215 -7.56 -2.60 -2.87
C ARG A 215 -7.97 -1.13 -2.85
N GLU A 216 -8.06 -0.49 -4.01
CA GLU A 216 -8.33 0.94 -4.12
C GLU A 216 -9.65 1.15 -4.84
N ASP A 217 -10.65 1.70 -4.15
CA ASP A 217 -11.83 2.24 -4.81
C ASP A 217 -11.32 3.18 -5.92
N PRO A 218 -11.62 2.93 -7.21
CA PRO A 218 -10.98 3.66 -8.31
C PRO A 218 -11.26 5.16 -8.22
N LEU A 219 -12.39 5.56 -7.63
CA LEU A 219 -12.71 6.95 -7.33
C LEU A 219 -11.79 7.57 -6.27
N SER A 220 -11.41 6.83 -5.24
CA SER A 220 -10.51 7.33 -4.19
C SER A 220 -9.11 7.59 -4.76
N TRP A 221 -8.61 6.67 -5.60
CA TRP A 221 -7.35 6.83 -6.31
C TRP A 221 -7.40 8.01 -7.28
N LEU A 222 -8.46 8.15 -8.08
CA LEU A 222 -8.66 9.30 -8.96
C LEU A 222 -8.70 10.62 -8.19
N LYS A 223 -9.41 10.69 -7.06
CA LYS A 223 -9.43 11.86 -6.17
C LYS A 223 -8.04 12.18 -5.64
N ALA A 224 -7.25 11.18 -5.23
CA ALA A 224 -5.89 11.38 -4.76
C ALA A 224 -4.97 11.91 -5.87
N VAL A 225 -5.11 11.41 -7.10
CA VAL A 225 -4.36 11.91 -8.27
C VAL A 225 -4.76 13.35 -8.62
N GLN A 226 -6.05 13.66 -8.59
CA GLN A 226 -6.54 15.03 -8.79
C GLN A 226 -6.02 15.97 -7.71
N GLN A 227 -6.06 15.56 -6.44
CA GLN A 227 -5.53 16.33 -5.32
C GLN A 227 -4.04 16.62 -5.49
N LYS A 228 -3.27 15.61 -5.90
CA LYS A 228 -1.84 15.76 -6.18
C LYS A 228 -1.57 16.77 -7.30
N ARG A 229 -2.40 16.79 -8.35
CA ARG A 229 -2.32 17.82 -9.41
C ARG A 229 -2.65 19.21 -8.89
N ILE A 230 -3.71 19.35 -8.08
CA ILE A 230 -4.09 20.63 -7.46
C ILE A 230 -2.97 21.16 -6.56
N ASP A 231 -2.32 20.31 -5.78
CA ASP A 231 -1.24 20.72 -4.88
C ASP A 231 0.01 21.18 -5.65
N VAL A 232 0.32 20.56 -6.79
CA VAL A 232 1.39 21.04 -7.68
C VAL A 232 1.05 22.42 -8.25
N MET A 233 -0.17 22.60 -8.76
CA MET A 233 -0.64 23.91 -9.26
C MET A 233 -0.61 24.98 -8.17
N LYS A 234 -1.03 24.65 -6.93
CA LYS A 234 -0.95 25.55 -5.78
C LYS A 234 0.49 25.95 -5.46
N ARG A 235 1.44 25.00 -5.51
CA ARG A 235 2.88 25.28 -5.29
C ARG A 235 3.45 26.21 -6.36
N GLU A 236 3.06 26.01 -7.62
CA GLU A 236 3.48 26.87 -8.73
C GLU A 236 2.87 28.27 -8.62
N ALA A 237 1.57 28.35 -8.30
CA ALA A 237 0.89 29.62 -8.06
C ALA A 237 1.53 30.39 -6.90
N MET A 238 1.81 29.73 -5.76
CA MET A 238 2.52 30.34 -4.64
C MET A 238 3.92 30.83 -5.02
N ARG A 239 4.68 30.07 -5.83
CA ARG A 239 5.99 30.50 -6.31
C ARG A 239 5.89 31.82 -7.09
N LYS A 240 4.95 31.90 -8.03
CA LYS A 240 4.71 33.13 -8.81
C LYS A 240 4.24 34.29 -7.93
N LEU A 241 3.41 34.02 -6.94
CA LEU A 241 2.91 35.02 -5.99
C LEU A 241 4.03 35.54 -5.09
N PHE A 242 4.93 34.66 -4.65
CA PHE A 242 6.12 35.05 -3.88
C PHE A 242 7.05 35.95 -4.71
N GLU A 243 7.31 35.59 -5.97
CA GLU A 243 8.10 36.42 -6.90
C GLU A 243 7.49 37.83 -7.05
N THR A 244 6.17 37.96 -7.24
CA THR A 244 5.53 39.27 -7.36
C THR A 244 5.52 40.07 -6.05
N VAL A 245 5.32 39.42 -4.90
CA VAL A 245 5.39 40.08 -3.59
C VAL A 245 6.81 40.55 -3.29
N THR A 246 7.83 39.73 -3.56
CA THR A 246 9.22 40.16 -3.40
C THR A 246 9.50 41.40 -4.26
N ALA A 247 9.09 41.38 -5.54
CA ALA A 247 9.21 42.53 -6.43
C ALA A 247 8.50 43.79 -5.89
N LEU A 248 7.31 43.65 -5.30
CA LEU A 248 6.56 44.76 -4.70
C LEU A 248 7.18 45.29 -3.40
N GLN A 249 7.79 44.42 -2.59
CA GLN A 249 8.36 44.78 -1.30
C GLN A 249 9.63 45.62 -1.47
N HIS A 250 10.36 45.42 -2.57
CA HIS A 250 11.47 46.29 -2.97
C HIS A 250 11.02 47.73 -3.31
N LEU A 251 9.73 47.95 -3.61
CA LEU A 251 9.22 49.24 -4.09
C LEU A 251 8.52 50.10 -3.03
N ARG A 252 8.31 49.63 -1.79
CA ARG A 252 7.58 50.40 -0.76
C ARG A 252 8.41 50.63 0.50
N LEU A 253 9.18 51.72 0.50
CA LEU A 253 9.62 52.38 1.75
C LEU A 253 8.43 53.18 2.30
N GLY A 254 7.66 52.56 3.19
CA GLY A 254 6.73 53.25 4.10
C GLY A 254 7.20 53.07 5.53
N SER A 255 7.03 54.07 6.38
CA SER A 255 7.31 53.96 7.81
C SER A 255 6.41 52.88 8.44
N GLN A 256 7.02 52.01 9.26
CA GLN A 256 6.29 50.99 10.00
C GLN A 256 5.27 51.64 10.95
N PRO A 257 4.05 51.09 11.07
CA PRO A 257 3.07 51.58 12.02
C PRO A 257 3.48 51.28 13.48
N ASP A 258 2.90 52.02 14.42
CA ASP A 258 3.11 51.81 15.85
C ASP A 258 2.40 50.54 16.36
N PRO A 259 3.00 49.84 17.35
CA PRO A 259 2.42 48.66 17.97
C PRO A 259 1.19 49.00 18.82
N PRO A 260 0.25 48.05 19.03
CA PRO A 260 -0.82 48.20 20.01
C PRO A 260 -0.25 48.39 21.43
N GLN A 261 -1.05 48.92 22.35
CA GLN A 261 -0.64 49.09 23.75
C GLN A 261 -1.34 48.09 24.68
N ASP A 262 -0.72 47.83 25.84
CA ASP A 262 -1.28 47.05 26.96
C ASP A 262 -1.97 45.75 26.53
N LEU A 263 -1.25 44.86 25.85
CA LEU A 263 -1.75 43.52 25.56
C LEU A 263 -1.83 42.71 26.85
N ILE A 264 -3.05 42.37 27.25
CA ILE A 264 -3.35 41.58 28.45
C ILE A 264 -4.23 40.40 28.07
N ALA A 265 -3.89 39.22 28.59
CA ALA A 265 -4.72 38.03 28.55
C ALA A 265 -5.52 37.91 29.86
N TYR A 266 -6.79 37.56 29.77
CA TYR A 266 -7.69 37.37 30.92
C TYR A 266 -8.78 36.34 30.59
N ASN A 267 -9.60 35.97 31.59
CA ASN A 267 -10.70 35.00 31.45
C ASN A 267 -10.30 33.71 30.71
N SER A 268 -9.13 33.18 31.06
CA SER A 268 -8.61 31.94 30.49
C SER A 268 -9.53 30.79 30.88
N THR A 269 -10.05 30.09 29.87
CA THR A 269 -10.77 28.82 30.03
C THR A 269 -9.87 27.68 29.56
N ALA A 270 -10.41 26.46 29.52
CA ALA A 270 -9.66 25.31 29.01
C ALA A 270 -9.50 25.31 27.48
N GLN A 271 -10.35 26.08 26.78
CA GLN A 271 -10.47 26.10 25.32
C GLN A 271 -10.29 27.50 24.73
N SER A 272 -10.43 28.53 25.53
CA SER A 272 -10.37 29.91 25.08
C SER A 272 -9.60 30.81 26.01
N VAL A 273 -9.01 31.86 25.45
CA VAL A 273 -8.34 32.93 26.19
C VAL A 273 -8.85 34.24 25.62
N MET A 274 -9.26 35.16 26.51
CA MET A 274 -9.63 36.50 26.11
C MET A 274 -8.37 37.37 26.07
N LEU A 275 -8.15 38.01 24.94
CA LEU A 275 -7.11 39.00 24.75
C LEU A 275 -7.75 40.39 24.65
N HIS A 276 -7.17 41.36 25.33
CA HIS A 276 -7.51 42.77 25.19
C HIS A 276 -6.24 43.59 24.99
N TRP A 277 -6.32 44.59 24.11
CA TRP A 277 -5.27 45.56 23.86
C TRP A 277 -5.89 46.92 23.54
N LYS A 278 -5.09 47.97 23.70
CA LYS A 278 -5.45 49.34 23.34
C LYS A 278 -4.95 49.69 21.94
N ARG A 279 -5.62 50.64 21.31
CA ARG A 279 -5.26 51.18 19.98
C ARG A 279 -3.87 51.87 20.01
N PRO A 280 -3.12 51.87 18.89
CA PRO A 280 -1.82 52.54 18.78
C PRO A 280 -1.94 54.08 18.82
N LEU A 281 -0.91 54.77 19.33
CA LEU A 281 -0.93 56.23 19.59
C LEU A 281 -0.86 57.11 18.34
N HIS A 282 0.06 56.85 17.39
CA HIS A 282 0.34 57.77 16.26
C HIS A 282 -0.23 57.30 14.92
N LEU A 283 -1.39 56.65 14.92
CA LEU A 283 -2.01 56.28 13.67
C LEU A 283 -2.91 57.40 13.15
N ASN A 284 -2.53 58.03 12.04
CA ASN A 284 -3.40 58.97 11.33
C ASN A 284 -4.76 58.30 11.05
N GLU A 285 -5.87 58.91 11.48
CA GLU A 285 -7.23 58.33 11.35
C GLU A 285 -7.59 57.92 9.90
N ALA A 286 -6.93 58.53 8.91
CA ALA A 286 -7.12 58.21 7.49
C ALA A 286 -6.54 56.83 7.08
N VAL A 287 -5.63 56.26 7.85
CA VAL A 287 -4.98 54.97 7.52
C VAL A 287 -5.81 53.83 8.12
N LYS A 288 -6.48 53.06 7.26
CA LYS A 288 -7.13 51.80 7.66
C LYS A 288 -6.07 50.81 8.14
N TYR A 289 -6.29 50.27 9.33
CA TYR A 289 -5.44 49.27 9.98
C TYR A 289 -6.28 48.11 10.48
N TRP A 290 -5.65 46.97 10.63
CA TRP A 290 -6.21 45.79 11.30
C TRP A 290 -5.16 45.16 12.20
N PHE A 291 -5.62 44.38 13.17
CA PHE A 291 -4.75 43.60 14.05
C PHE A 291 -4.61 42.17 13.53
N THR A 292 -3.39 41.65 13.70
CA THR A 292 -3.01 40.27 13.44
C THR A 292 -2.59 39.65 14.77
N ILE A 293 -3.21 38.55 15.15
CA ILE A 293 -2.83 37.77 16.33
C ILE A 293 -2.11 36.52 15.87
N THR A 294 -0.90 36.31 16.39
CA THR A 294 -0.14 35.08 16.23
C THR A 294 0.06 34.42 17.58
N TYR A 295 -0.32 33.15 17.70
CA TYR A 295 -0.13 32.38 18.93
C TYR A 295 0.57 31.06 18.68
N LYS A 296 1.34 30.61 19.67
CA LYS A 296 2.06 29.33 19.64
C LYS A 296 2.14 28.72 21.03
N THR A 297 2.26 27.41 21.10
CA THR A 297 2.54 26.71 22.37
C THR A 297 3.99 26.97 22.79
N ARG A 298 4.23 27.21 24.07
CA ARG A 298 5.59 27.33 24.63
C ARG A 298 5.91 26.06 25.40
N THR A 299 6.26 25.00 24.67
CA THR A 299 6.80 23.78 25.28
C THR A 299 8.33 23.82 25.21
N PRO A 300 9.07 23.51 26.29
CA PRO A 300 10.54 23.51 26.26
C PRO A 300 11.12 22.42 25.35
N GLN A 301 10.31 21.42 24.96
CA GLN A 301 10.75 20.24 24.22
C GLN A 301 10.82 20.44 22.70
N ILE A 302 10.11 21.43 22.15
CA ILE A 302 9.97 21.62 20.71
C ILE A 302 10.57 22.97 20.33
N LEU A 303 11.64 22.94 19.52
CA LEU A 303 12.34 24.14 19.04
C LEU A 303 11.40 25.07 18.24
N ASP A 304 10.56 24.51 17.35
CA ASP A 304 9.60 25.26 16.55
C ASP A 304 8.17 24.76 16.76
N ASN A 305 7.45 25.43 17.65
CA ASN A 305 6.04 25.17 17.86
C ASN A 305 5.21 25.75 16.68
N PRO A 306 4.17 25.06 16.19
CA PRO A 306 3.35 25.55 15.09
C PRO A 306 2.70 26.89 15.46
N ILE A 307 2.87 27.88 14.61
CA ILE A 307 2.31 29.23 14.78
C ILE A 307 1.00 29.29 14.00
N THR A 308 -0.06 29.69 14.69
CA THR A 308 -1.37 29.97 14.10
C THR A 308 -1.57 31.48 14.03
N MET A 309 -1.94 31.95 12.85
CA MET A 309 -2.16 33.37 12.56
C MET A 309 -3.65 33.62 12.34
N ILE A 310 -4.18 34.64 13.00
CA ILE A 310 -5.54 35.15 12.83
C ILE A 310 -5.42 36.61 12.40
N ASP A 311 -5.94 36.92 11.22
CA ASP A 311 -5.85 38.23 10.59
C ASP A 311 -7.20 38.97 10.54
N PHE A 312 -7.12 40.26 10.19
CA PHE A 312 -8.26 41.14 9.93
C PHE A 312 -9.16 41.42 11.15
N ILE A 313 -8.56 41.58 12.33
CA ILE A 313 -9.29 41.92 13.56
C ILE A 313 -9.38 43.44 13.69
N ASN A 314 -10.60 43.96 13.82
CA ASN A 314 -10.86 45.40 13.97
C ASN A 314 -11.26 45.80 15.40
N SER A 315 -11.45 44.82 16.28
CA SER A 315 -11.79 45.02 17.70
C SER A 315 -10.54 45.20 18.57
N ASP A 316 -10.75 45.78 19.75
CA ASP A 316 -9.78 45.91 20.84
C ASP A 316 -9.73 44.66 21.76
N ARG A 317 -10.61 43.70 21.49
CA ARG A 317 -10.76 42.45 22.24
C ARG A 317 -10.99 41.28 21.30
N TYR A 318 -10.43 40.12 21.61
CA TYR A 318 -10.65 38.90 20.85
C TYR A 318 -10.60 37.65 21.73
N GLU A 319 -11.56 36.75 21.52
CA GLU A 319 -11.58 35.43 22.15
C GLU A 319 -10.88 34.41 21.23
N VAL A 320 -9.66 34.01 21.59
CA VAL A 320 -9.00 32.91 20.88
C VAL A 320 -9.65 31.61 21.35
N ARG A 321 -10.25 30.83 20.44
CA ARG A 321 -10.92 29.55 20.72
C ARG A 321 -10.09 28.37 20.21
N ASN A 322 -10.52 27.16 20.57
CA ASN A 322 -9.89 25.89 20.17
C ASN A 322 -8.43 25.78 20.62
N LEU A 323 -8.17 26.10 21.88
CA LEU A 323 -6.88 25.90 22.53
C LEU A 323 -6.82 24.54 23.24
N LYS A 324 -5.58 24.06 23.47
CA LYS A 324 -5.34 22.88 24.31
C LYS A 324 -5.41 23.27 25.78
N SER A 325 -5.99 22.42 26.61
CA SER A 325 -6.07 22.65 28.05
C SER A 325 -4.73 22.41 28.73
N PHE A 326 -4.48 23.11 29.84
CA PHE A 326 -3.23 23.05 30.61
C PHE A 326 -1.96 23.24 29.76
N THR A 327 -1.97 24.20 28.84
CA THR A 327 -0.79 24.51 28.02
C THR A 327 -0.47 25.99 28.07
N LEU A 328 0.83 26.29 28.14
CA LEU A 328 1.34 27.65 28.08
C LEU A 328 1.30 28.12 26.63
N TYR A 329 0.55 29.18 26.37
CA TYR A 329 0.53 29.85 25.09
C TYR A 329 1.25 31.19 25.16
N GLU A 330 1.98 31.50 24.09
CA GLU A 330 2.50 32.84 23.84
C GLU A 330 1.66 33.48 22.73
N PHE A 331 0.99 34.57 23.07
CA PHE A 331 0.19 35.38 22.16
C PHE A 331 0.97 36.62 21.75
N THR A 332 0.91 36.95 20.48
CA THR A 332 1.61 38.09 19.90
C THR A 332 0.63 38.86 19.03
N VAL A 333 0.53 40.17 19.23
CA VAL A 333 -0.39 41.03 18.48
C VAL A 333 0.41 42.09 17.74
N VAL A 334 0.08 42.25 16.46
CA VAL A 334 0.73 43.16 15.53
C VAL A 334 -0.34 44.01 14.86
N THR A 335 -0.04 45.30 14.68
CA THR A 335 -0.83 46.22 13.85
C THR A 335 -0.32 46.15 12.42
N THR A 336 -1.19 45.76 11.49
CA THR A 336 -0.88 45.69 10.07
C THR A 336 -1.63 46.79 9.32
N THR A 337 -0.91 47.51 8.48
CA THR A 337 -1.45 48.56 7.60
C THR A 337 -1.00 48.30 6.16
N ARG A 338 -1.53 49.07 5.21
CA ARG A 338 -1.06 49.05 3.81
C ARG A 338 0.43 49.35 3.62
N PHE A 339 1.08 49.94 4.62
CA PHE A 339 2.48 50.39 4.58
C PHE A 339 3.43 49.41 5.26
N GLY A 340 2.92 48.44 6.01
CA GLY A 340 3.72 47.47 6.75
C GLY A 340 3.07 47.08 8.07
N SER A 341 3.80 46.25 8.81
CA SER A 341 3.42 45.73 10.11
C SER A 341 4.29 46.34 11.21
N SER A 342 3.71 46.51 12.40
CA SER A 342 4.38 47.08 13.57
C SER A 342 5.26 46.05 14.29
N LYS A 343 5.96 46.51 15.34
CA LYS A 343 6.67 45.62 16.26
C LYS A 343 5.67 44.73 17.03
N PRO A 344 5.95 43.43 17.22
CA PRO A 344 5.03 42.54 17.91
C PRO A 344 4.98 42.80 19.42
N VAL A 345 3.78 42.91 19.97
CA VAL A 345 3.53 42.96 21.42
C VAL A 345 3.18 41.56 21.88
N ARG A 346 3.84 41.08 22.94
CA ARG A 346 3.71 39.69 23.39
C ARG A 346 3.12 39.60 24.80
N CYS A 347 2.28 38.59 25.01
CA CYS A 347 1.69 38.23 26.29
C CYS A 347 1.71 36.69 26.41
N GLN A 348 1.78 36.18 27.64
CA GLN A 348 1.82 34.74 27.91
C GLN A 348 0.77 34.39 28.96
N GLU A 349 0.06 33.30 28.71
CA GLU A 349 -1.07 32.89 29.55
C GLU A 349 -1.21 31.37 29.53
N TYR A 350 -1.55 30.80 30.68
CA TYR A 350 -1.87 29.38 30.79
C TYR A 350 -3.37 29.17 30.53
N THR A 351 -3.70 28.19 29.69
CA THR A 351 -5.08 27.69 29.65
C THR A 351 -5.38 26.88 30.91
N GLU A 352 -6.64 26.93 31.35
CA GLU A 352 -7.03 26.19 32.53
C GLU A 352 -6.93 24.68 32.30
N PRO A 353 -6.47 23.91 33.31
CA PRO A 353 -6.52 22.46 33.23
C PRO A 353 -7.98 21.96 33.29
N CYS A 354 -8.31 21.02 32.40
CA CYS A 354 -9.49 20.18 32.58
C CYS A 354 -9.23 19.20 33.73
N THR A 355 -10.26 18.95 34.55
CA THR A 355 -10.15 17.99 35.67
C THR A 355 -10.51 16.56 35.22
N VAL A 356 -10.00 15.56 35.95
CA VAL A 356 -10.26 14.14 35.68
C VAL A 356 -11.66 13.70 36.12
N PRO A 357 -12.30 12.72 35.45
CA PRO A 357 -13.53 12.09 35.94
C PRO A 357 -13.33 11.49 37.34
N GLN A 358 -14.32 11.65 38.22
CA GLN A 358 -14.21 11.28 39.62
C GLN A 358 -14.83 9.92 39.90
N LEU A 359 -14.28 9.22 40.89
CA LEU A 359 -14.90 8.04 41.51
C LEU A 359 -15.31 6.95 40.51
N LEU A 360 -14.38 6.52 39.66
CA LEU A 360 -14.56 5.32 38.83
C LEU A 360 -14.77 4.09 39.73
N ARG A 361 -15.92 3.43 39.58
CA ARG A 361 -16.30 2.24 40.36
C ARG A 361 -16.91 1.18 39.46
N LEU A 362 -16.63 -0.08 39.79
CA LEU A 362 -17.29 -1.24 39.21
C LEU A 362 -18.61 -1.47 39.97
N THR A 363 -19.75 -1.39 39.28
CA THR A 363 -21.08 -1.49 39.90
C THR A 363 -21.62 -2.92 39.89
N ALA A 364 -21.41 -3.64 38.80
CA ALA A 364 -21.81 -5.03 38.63
C ALA A 364 -20.89 -5.68 37.59
N PHE A 365 -20.56 -6.96 37.78
CA PHE A 365 -19.77 -7.74 36.84
C PHE A 365 -20.17 -9.22 36.89
N SER A 366 -20.05 -9.85 35.74
CA SER A 366 -20.31 -11.25 35.45
C SER A 366 -19.04 -11.85 34.83
N SER A 367 -19.09 -13.11 34.42
CA SER A 367 -18.04 -13.77 33.63
C SER A 367 -17.74 -13.06 32.31
N GLU A 368 -18.75 -12.47 31.65
CA GLU A 368 -18.61 -11.88 30.31
C GLU A 368 -18.87 -10.36 30.25
N THR A 369 -19.44 -9.77 31.31
CA THR A 369 -19.84 -8.37 31.30
C THR A 369 -19.36 -7.62 32.55
N ALA A 370 -19.03 -6.34 32.39
CA ALA A 370 -18.63 -5.48 33.50
C ALA A 370 -19.20 -4.08 33.32
N THR A 371 -19.86 -3.58 34.37
CA THR A 371 -20.54 -2.30 34.39
C THR A 371 -19.76 -1.32 35.26
N PHE A 372 -19.44 -0.17 34.68
CA PHE A 372 -18.69 0.90 35.33
C PHE A 372 -19.55 2.13 35.46
N SER A 373 -19.45 2.79 36.61
CA SER A 373 -20.00 4.12 36.83
C SER A 373 -18.92 5.08 37.28
N TRP A 374 -19.05 6.35 36.88
CA TRP A 374 -18.18 7.44 37.29
C TRP A 374 -18.97 8.72 37.51
N ARG A 375 -18.33 9.72 38.11
CA ARG A 375 -18.87 11.06 38.30
C ARG A 375 -18.18 12.05 37.38
N ALA A 376 -18.91 13.11 37.05
CA ALA A 376 -18.41 14.20 36.22
C ALA A 376 -17.15 14.86 36.85
N PRO A 377 -16.23 15.37 36.02
CA PRO A 377 -15.09 16.13 36.48
C PRO A 377 -15.55 17.42 37.20
N ARG A 378 -14.80 17.84 38.24
CA ARG A 378 -15.15 19.00 39.09
C ARG A 378 -15.27 20.33 38.33
N LYS A 379 -14.49 20.45 37.26
CA LYS A 379 -14.47 21.60 36.35
C LYS A 379 -14.49 21.06 34.93
N ASN A 380 -15.59 21.31 34.23
CA ASN A 380 -15.79 20.94 32.84
C ASN A 380 -16.07 22.19 32.02
N ASN A 381 -15.28 22.42 30.97
CA ASN A 381 -15.42 23.58 30.08
C ASN A 381 -15.84 23.16 28.66
N GLY A 382 -16.27 21.91 28.44
CA GLY A 382 -16.72 21.40 27.13
C GLY A 382 -17.91 20.44 27.24
N PRO A 383 -18.45 19.96 26.11
CA PRO A 383 -19.52 18.96 26.13
C PRO A 383 -19.05 17.69 26.87
N GLU A 384 -19.87 17.18 27.79
CA GLU A 384 -19.60 15.95 28.53
C GLU A 384 -19.64 14.75 27.58
N SER A 385 -18.54 14.44 26.90
CA SER A 385 -18.35 13.18 26.20
C SER A 385 -17.25 12.39 26.91
N TYR A 386 -17.56 11.16 27.31
CA TYR A 386 -16.63 10.26 27.99
C TYR A 386 -16.21 9.13 27.07
N VAL A 387 -14.95 8.74 27.19
CA VAL A 387 -14.39 7.57 26.51
C VAL A 387 -13.81 6.64 27.56
N ILE A 388 -14.37 5.44 27.64
CA ILE A 388 -13.84 4.36 28.48
C ILE A 388 -12.76 3.63 27.69
N GLN A 389 -11.64 3.36 28.35
CA GLN A 389 -10.52 2.66 27.77
C GLN A 389 -10.16 1.49 28.66
N PHE A 390 -10.02 0.31 28.07
CA PHE A 390 -9.65 -0.87 28.82
C PHE A 390 -8.71 -1.77 28.05
N SER A 391 -7.99 -2.61 28.80
CA SER A 391 -7.14 -3.64 28.24
C SER A 391 -6.99 -4.81 29.22
N GLN A 392 -6.65 -5.97 28.69
CA GLN A 392 -6.33 -7.15 29.48
C GLN A 392 -4.92 -7.03 30.07
N GLU A 393 -4.72 -7.49 31.31
CA GLU A 393 -3.38 -7.58 31.87
C GLU A 393 -2.64 -8.82 31.34
N PRO A 394 -1.35 -8.72 30.97
CA PRO A 394 -0.46 -7.56 31.11
C PRO A 394 -0.79 -6.43 30.10
N ALA A 395 -0.94 -5.20 30.62
CA ALA A 395 -1.45 -4.10 29.82
C ALA A 395 -0.44 -3.70 28.72
N PRO A 396 -0.85 -3.69 27.43
CA PRO A 396 -0.01 -3.22 26.33
C PRO A 396 0.22 -1.71 26.43
N PRO A 397 1.10 -1.14 25.58
CA PRO A 397 1.23 0.31 25.46
C PRO A 397 -0.14 0.97 25.22
N PHE A 398 -0.37 2.12 25.84
CA PHE A 398 -1.68 2.80 25.90
C PHE A 398 -2.36 3.00 24.54
N HIS A 399 -1.57 3.14 23.47
CA HIS A 399 -2.07 3.33 22.11
C HIS A 399 -2.81 2.11 21.54
N PHE A 400 -2.61 0.92 22.11
CA PHE A 400 -3.28 -0.34 21.73
C PHE A 400 -4.48 -0.68 22.60
N TRP A 401 -4.82 0.16 23.58
CA TRP A 401 -5.97 -0.09 24.45
C TRP A 401 -7.27 0.04 23.66
N GLN A 402 -8.27 -0.76 24.01
CA GLN A 402 -9.58 -0.68 23.40
C GLN A 402 -10.29 0.58 23.92
N ARG A 403 -10.98 1.29 23.02
CA ARG A 403 -11.59 2.61 23.30
C ARG A 403 -13.06 2.60 22.89
N TYR A 404 -13.95 2.84 23.84
CA TYR A 404 -15.38 2.91 23.60
C TYR A 404 -15.91 4.30 23.97
N LYS A 405 -16.66 4.90 23.04
CA LYS A 405 -17.31 6.20 23.27
C LYS A 405 -18.60 5.99 24.05
N CYS A 406 -18.67 6.54 25.27
CA CYS A 406 -19.84 6.46 26.14
C CYS A 406 -20.81 7.64 25.93
N GLY A 407 -20.38 8.67 25.19
CA GLY A 407 -21.14 9.91 25.03
C GLY A 407 -21.29 10.62 26.37
N SER A 408 -22.47 11.18 26.64
CA SER A 408 -22.80 11.89 27.89
C SER A 408 -23.19 11.00 29.07
N SER A 409 -23.24 9.69 28.86
CA SER A 409 -23.59 8.73 29.91
C SER A 409 -22.47 8.60 30.94
N LYS A 410 -22.85 8.48 32.22
CA LYS A 410 -21.94 8.31 33.39
C LYS A 410 -21.79 6.86 33.83
N THR A 411 -22.45 5.96 33.10
CA THR A 411 -22.42 4.51 33.31
C THR A 411 -22.22 3.84 31.96
N TYR A 412 -21.40 2.80 31.91
CA TYR A 412 -21.16 2.02 30.70
C TYR A 412 -20.94 0.55 31.03
N THR A 413 -21.51 -0.31 30.19
CA THR A 413 -21.44 -1.77 30.32
C THR A 413 -20.55 -2.32 29.21
N ILE A 414 -19.38 -2.82 29.59
CA ILE A 414 -18.49 -3.55 28.69
C ILE A 414 -19.00 -4.99 28.59
N THR A 415 -19.13 -5.49 27.36
CA THR A 415 -19.56 -6.85 27.04
C THR A 415 -18.45 -7.59 26.29
N GLY A 416 -18.52 -8.92 26.25
CA GLY A 416 -17.55 -9.76 25.53
C GLY A 416 -16.20 -9.89 26.25
N LEU A 417 -16.21 -9.83 27.58
CA LEU A 417 -15.02 -10.09 28.39
C LEU A 417 -14.80 -11.60 28.53
N MET A 418 -13.55 -12.00 28.73
CA MET A 418 -13.21 -13.39 29.01
C MET A 418 -13.43 -13.69 30.50
N PRO A 419 -13.84 -14.92 30.87
CA PRO A 419 -14.01 -15.33 32.26
C PRO A 419 -12.66 -15.46 32.98
N ASN A 420 -12.66 -15.20 34.29
CA ASN A 420 -11.49 -15.30 35.17
C ASN A 420 -10.25 -14.51 34.71
N THR A 421 -10.43 -13.38 34.03
CA THR A 421 -9.33 -12.59 33.44
C THR A 421 -9.21 -11.22 34.07
N ARG A 422 -7.98 -10.77 34.28
CA ARG A 422 -7.65 -9.47 34.86
C ARG A 422 -7.68 -8.39 33.79
N TYR A 423 -8.44 -7.34 34.05
CA TYR A 423 -8.57 -6.18 33.17
C TYR A 423 -8.24 -4.89 33.93
N ILE A 424 -7.70 -3.93 33.19
CA ILE A 424 -7.45 -2.56 33.65
C ILE A 424 -8.33 -1.60 32.84
N VAL A 425 -8.95 -0.65 33.55
CA VAL A 425 -9.91 0.30 32.97
C VAL A 425 -9.60 1.71 33.45
N CYS A 426 -9.65 2.68 32.55
CA CYS A 426 -9.67 4.09 32.88
C CYS A 426 -10.72 4.83 32.05
N VAL A 427 -11.27 5.91 32.60
CA VAL A 427 -12.24 6.75 31.91
C VAL A 427 -11.61 8.10 31.63
N SER A 428 -11.82 8.61 30.43
CA SER A 428 -11.26 9.87 29.97
C SER A 428 -12.38 10.79 29.49
N ALA A 429 -12.20 12.10 29.68
CA ALA A 429 -13.06 13.10 29.08
C ALA A 429 -12.53 13.47 27.68
N GLU A 430 -13.41 13.49 26.69
CA GLU A 430 -13.11 13.88 25.30
C GLU A 430 -13.07 15.42 25.18
N HIS A 431 -12.03 15.93 24.52
CA HIS A 431 -11.86 17.36 24.24
C HIS A 431 -11.36 17.54 22.81
N ASN A 432 -11.50 18.74 22.22
CA ASN A 432 -11.31 18.98 20.77
C ASN A 432 -9.97 18.50 20.18
N PHE A 433 -8.91 18.40 20.99
CA PHE A 433 -7.58 17.97 20.54
C PHE A 433 -7.14 16.59 21.05
N GLY A 434 -8.01 15.87 21.76
CA GLY A 434 -7.69 14.57 22.34
C GLY A 434 -8.21 14.38 23.75
N LEU A 435 -7.80 13.26 24.36
CA LEU A 435 -8.16 12.89 25.73
C LEU A 435 -7.53 13.92 26.69
N ALA A 436 -8.36 14.69 27.41
CA ALA A 436 -7.85 15.80 28.21
C ALA A 436 -7.20 15.34 29.52
N ALA A 437 -7.85 14.41 30.22
CA ALA A 437 -7.39 13.88 31.50
C ALA A 437 -8.08 12.54 31.80
N MET A 438 -7.31 11.54 32.24
CA MET A 438 -7.80 10.19 32.57
C MET A 438 -8.04 10.04 34.07
N SER A 439 -9.07 9.28 34.45
CA SER A 439 -9.30 8.88 35.83
C SER A 439 -8.24 7.88 36.31
N LYS A 440 -8.20 7.64 37.63
CA LYS A 440 -7.37 6.57 38.23
C LYS A 440 -7.78 5.22 37.61
N SER A 441 -6.78 4.44 37.21
CA SER A 441 -7.01 3.10 36.66
C SER A 441 -7.65 2.18 37.70
N LEU A 442 -8.74 1.52 37.34
CA LEU A 442 -9.39 0.48 38.13
C LEU A 442 -9.03 -0.88 37.55
N ARG A 443 -8.53 -1.77 38.39
CA ARG A 443 -8.23 -3.16 38.05
C ARG A 443 -9.30 -4.05 38.62
N PHE A 444 -9.79 -5.00 37.84
CA PHE A 444 -10.77 -5.98 38.27
C PHE A 444 -10.52 -7.31 37.55
N GLN A 445 -11.05 -8.39 38.12
CA GLN A 445 -11.01 -9.72 37.54
C GLN A 445 -12.46 -10.16 37.31
N THR A 446 -12.76 -10.67 36.12
CA THR A 446 -14.08 -11.21 35.79
C THR A 446 -14.36 -12.49 36.57
N LYS A 447 -15.65 -12.82 36.76
CA LYS A 447 -16.04 -14.06 37.42
C LYS A 447 -15.67 -15.28 36.56
N GLU A 448 -15.59 -16.43 37.21
CA GLU A 448 -15.54 -17.71 36.50
C GLU A 448 -16.93 -18.02 35.93
N TRP A 449 -16.99 -18.68 34.76
CA TRP A 449 -18.22 -18.88 34.01
C TRP A 449 -19.30 -19.65 34.79
N TYR A 450 -18.92 -20.55 35.70
CA TYR A 450 -19.87 -21.35 36.48
C TYR A 450 -20.41 -20.64 37.74
N LEU A 451 -19.86 -19.46 38.10
CA LEU A 451 -20.34 -18.70 39.26
C LEU A 451 -21.59 -17.87 38.95
N ASP A 452 -21.85 -17.54 37.68
CA ASP A 452 -23.01 -16.72 37.31
C ASP A 452 -24.35 -17.44 37.58
N ASP A 453 -24.37 -18.78 37.51
CA ASP A 453 -25.57 -19.60 37.79
C ASP A 453 -25.90 -19.74 39.30
N THR A 454 -24.99 -19.32 40.18
CA THR A 454 -25.10 -19.63 41.62
C THR A 454 -25.98 -18.69 42.44
N ASN A 455 -26.65 -17.72 41.81
CA ASN A 455 -27.37 -16.68 42.54
C ASN A 455 -28.77 -17.06 43.08
N GLU A 456 -29.27 -18.29 42.88
CA GLU A 456 -30.54 -18.70 43.51
C GLU A 456 -30.52 -20.00 44.33
N PHE A 457 -29.61 -20.96 44.08
CA PHE A 457 -29.75 -22.28 44.75
C PHE A 457 -28.54 -22.77 45.56
N ALA A 458 -27.37 -22.15 45.47
CA ALA A 458 -26.15 -22.74 46.05
C ALA A 458 -25.84 -22.29 47.49
N HIS A 459 -26.51 -21.25 48.01
CA HIS A 459 -26.17 -20.67 49.31
C HIS A 459 -26.32 -21.64 50.50
N GLU A 460 -27.14 -22.70 50.39
CA GLU A 460 -27.27 -23.71 51.44
C GLU A 460 -26.39 -24.96 51.23
N SER A 461 -26.06 -25.31 49.99
CA SER A 461 -25.33 -26.56 49.71
C SER A 461 -23.83 -26.45 50.00
N TYR A 462 -23.24 -25.27 49.81
CA TYR A 462 -21.79 -25.09 50.00
C TYR A 462 -21.34 -25.09 51.47
N ARG A 463 -22.25 -24.89 52.43
CA ARG A 463 -21.89 -24.92 53.86
C ARG A 463 -21.53 -26.32 54.38
N ARG A 464 -21.83 -27.39 53.63
CA ARG A 464 -21.57 -28.77 54.07
C ARG A 464 -20.28 -29.40 53.53
N ILE A 465 -19.67 -28.89 52.46
CA ILE A 465 -18.70 -29.67 51.69
C ILE A 465 -17.23 -29.30 51.95
N ILE A 466 -16.93 -28.27 52.76
CA ILE A 466 -15.53 -27.99 53.14
C ILE A 466 -15.30 -28.39 54.60
N PRO A 467 -14.75 -29.59 54.86
CA PRO A 467 -14.16 -29.90 56.16
C PRO A 467 -12.90 -29.07 56.35
N ALA A 468 -12.73 -28.61 57.58
CA ALA A 468 -11.60 -27.88 58.15
C ALA A 468 -10.25 -28.08 57.42
N LEU A 469 -9.92 -27.14 56.52
CA LEU A 469 -8.54 -26.91 56.11
C LEU A 469 -8.09 -25.61 56.78
N ASP A 470 -7.24 -25.80 57.78
CA ASP A 470 -6.35 -24.86 58.45
C ASP A 470 -6.78 -23.39 58.53
N ALA A 471 -7.27 -23.08 59.73
CA ALA A 471 -7.34 -21.76 60.29
C ALA A 471 -5.92 -21.23 60.60
N GLU A 472 -5.28 -20.56 59.66
CA GLU A 472 -4.21 -19.62 59.98
C GLU A 472 -4.10 -18.58 58.86
N THR A 473 -4.09 -17.30 59.24
CA THR A 473 -3.82 -16.12 58.38
C THR A 473 -4.96 -15.55 57.54
N TRP A 474 -6.13 -15.26 58.13
CA TRP A 474 -6.90 -14.08 57.71
C TRP A 474 -6.88 -13.01 58.79
N ILE A 475 -6.11 -11.98 58.44
CA ILE A 475 -5.90 -10.72 59.13
C ILE A 475 -7.26 -10.06 59.43
N LEU A 476 -7.41 -9.71 60.70
CA LEU A 476 -8.51 -9.01 61.33
C LEU A 476 -8.91 -7.76 60.53
N LEU A 477 -10.05 -7.83 59.82
CA LEU A 477 -10.81 -6.63 59.48
C LEU A 477 -11.62 -6.19 60.71
N PRO A 478 -11.58 -4.90 61.08
CA PRO A 478 -12.10 -4.43 62.34
C PRO A 478 -13.63 -4.54 62.40
N ARG A 479 -14.11 -5.18 63.47
CA ARG A 479 -15.50 -5.12 63.92
C ARG A 479 -15.96 -3.65 63.94
N GLN A 480 -16.84 -3.31 63.02
CA GLN A 480 -17.75 -2.18 63.18
C GLN A 480 -18.58 -2.46 64.43
N LEU A 481 -18.30 -1.72 65.51
CA LEU A 481 -19.15 -1.68 66.68
C LEU A 481 -20.51 -1.13 66.25
N SER A 482 -21.51 -1.99 66.31
CA SER A 482 -22.90 -1.57 66.45
C SER A 482 -23.08 -0.83 67.77
N ARG A 483 -23.33 0.48 67.70
CA ARG A 483 -24.20 1.23 68.61
C ARG A 483 -24.87 2.34 67.83
#